data_AF-A0A6M5YUG6-F1
#
_entry.id   AF-A0A6M5YUG6-F1
#
_cell.length_a   1.000
_cell.length_b   1.000
_cell.length_c   1.000
_cell.angle_alpha   90.00
_cell.angle_beta   90.00
_cell.angle_gamma   90.00
#
_symmetry.space_group_name_H-M   'P 1'
#
loop_
_entity.id
_entity.type
_entity.pdbx_description
1 polymer ?
#
loop_
_entity_poly.entity_id
_entity_poly.type
_entity_poly.pdbx_seq_one_letter_code
_entity_poly.pdbx_strand_id
1 'polypeptide(L)'
;MGTSCYTVRRLGWYQPPHGDPYTRRLPTAEPVASFDTFDEADAHRWALEADARAGENPFRFGGGAVFFQSSLDGPRLHDWLMDAGIDPPASELRHHDWRAWWDAFAHTWSPDQLAHAWAAFDKVPFFDVTEDDPGEPLHLIQEVRYVDRSSWFPVETFDGTHDVDPAFVWAILGEADPEGGYPLRAYRTARAVSAACEELNGNPQRRPEYLTQFRWLRTSARRPGFGRSGMFEAVSVPGAVPARSGTAYLVQRRAFGESGHVCHGRNGRDTGSRVPVRLFTDSAAAVAHRDELIARAASVMNPFQVYTPPMSGLTEQNFLAAVAALSAPLPWPTGFRLAEWREWWDLCQDETTDDQREAAWALFAGQPLFEVCRVEVSDG
;
A
#
# COMPACT_ATOMS: atom_id res chain seq x y z
N MET A 1 20.15 1.11 -28.84
CA MET A 1 19.48 0.45 -27.70
C MET A 1 20.39 0.69 -26.52
N GLY A 2 19.92 1.39 -25.48
CA GLY A 2 20.70 1.48 -24.24
C GLY A 2 20.80 0.08 -23.65
N THR A 3 21.98 -0.29 -23.15
CA THR A 3 22.13 -1.54 -22.39
C THR A 3 21.23 -1.44 -21.16
N SER A 4 20.35 -2.43 -20.93
CA SER A 4 19.56 -2.51 -19.71
C SER A 4 20.51 -2.55 -18.51
N CYS A 5 20.23 -1.74 -17.50
CA CYS A 5 20.96 -1.71 -16.24
C CYS A 5 20.03 -2.24 -15.15
N TYR A 6 20.52 -3.12 -14.28
CA TYR A 6 19.73 -3.70 -13.19
C TYR A 6 20.28 -3.18 -11.87
N THR A 7 19.46 -2.44 -11.13
CA THR A 7 19.83 -1.87 -9.84
C THR A 7 19.21 -2.70 -8.71
N VAL A 8 20.07 -3.20 -7.82
CA VAL A 8 19.69 -3.76 -6.53
C VAL A 8 19.38 -2.60 -5.60
N ARG A 9 18.20 -2.60 -4.97
CA ARG A 9 17.78 -1.55 -4.05
C ARG A 9 17.47 -2.12 -2.67
N ARG A 10 17.82 -1.37 -1.64
CA ARG A 10 17.40 -1.62 -0.27
C ARG A 10 16.01 -1.08 -0.05
N LEU A 11 15.10 -1.93 0.37
CA LEU A 11 13.73 -1.58 0.70
C LEU A 11 13.69 -0.90 2.08
N GLY A 12 12.96 0.19 2.16
CA GLY A 12 12.76 0.92 3.42
C GLY A 12 11.90 0.11 4.37
N TRP A 13 12.43 -0.13 5.56
CA TRP A 13 11.71 -0.71 6.69
C TRP A 13 11.84 0.24 7.88
N TYR A 14 10.73 0.58 8.50
CA TYR A 14 10.69 1.54 9.61
C TYR A 14 9.86 1.01 10.77
N GLN A 15 10.47 1.04 11.95
CA GLN A 15 9.77 0.77 13.19
C GLN A 15 9.45 2.10 13.87
N PRO A 16 8.16 2.45 14.06
CA PRO A 16 7.78 3.62 14.82
C PRO A 16 8.35 3.59 16.24
N PRO A 17 8.83 4.71 16.80
CA PRO A 17 9.41 4.73 18.14
C PRO A 17 8.38 4.44 19.26
N HIS A 18 7.07 4.60 18.98
CA HIS A 18 6.01 4.44 19.96
C HIS A 18 4.79 3.70 19.37
N GLY A 19 4.23 2.77 20.15
CA GLY A 19 2.91 2.18 19.92
C GLY A 19 2.86 0.95 19.03
N ASP A 20 3.51 0.97 17.87
CA ASP A 20 3.51 -0.17 16.95
C ASP A 20 4.72 -1.09 17.23
N PRO A 21 4.51 -2.34 17.67
CA PRO A 21 5.60 -3.27 17.85
C PRO A 21 6.20 -3.75 16.53
N TYR A 22 5.59 -3.45 15.37
CA TYR A 22 6.01 -3.95 14.06
C TYR A 22 6.78 -2.91 13.23
N THR A 23 7.76 -3.40 12.48
CA THR A 23 8.48 -2.68 11.43
C THR A 23 7.68 -2.75 10.14
N ARG A 24 7.31 -1.59 9.59
CA ARG A 24 6.49 -1.48 8.38
C ARG A 24 7.35 -1.20 7.16
N ARG A 25 6.93 -1.73 6.01
CA ARG A 25 7.57 -1.43 4.73
C ARG A 25 7.19 -0.01 4.33
N LEU A 26 8.19 0.82 4.04
CA LEU A 26 8.02 2.14 3.48
C LEU A 26 8.02 2.07 1.95
N PRO A 27 7.32 2.98 1.25
CA PRO A 27 7.40 3.10 -0.21
C PRO A 27 8.70 3.76 -0.68
N THR A 28 9.80 3.53 0.04
CA THR A 28 11.14 4.06 -0.27
C THR A 28 12.06 2.91 -0.64
N ALA A 29 12.90 3.11 -1.64
CA ALA A 29 13.97 2.18 -1.99
C ALA A 29 15.26 2.97 -2.26
N GLU A 30 16.37 2.54 -1.68
CA GLU A 30 17.69 3.16 -1.86
C GLU A 30 18.54 2.30 -2.79
N PRO A 31 19.09 2.84 -3.90
CA PRO A 31 19.96 2.07 -4.78
C PRO A 31 21.25 1.66 -4.04
N VAL A 32 21.60 0.38 -4.12
CA VAL A 32 22.78 -0.21 -3.45
C VAL A 32 23.90 -0.46 -4.46
N ALA A 33 23.57 -1.14 -5.56
CA ALA A 33 24.51 -1.50 -6.61
C ALA A 33 23.79 -1.69 -7.94
N SER A 34 24.51 -1.51 -9.05
CA SER A 34 23.98 -1.65 -10.41
C SER A 34 24.82 -2.64 -11.21
N PHE A 35 24.16 -3.41 -12.09
CA PHE A 35 24.74 -4.52 -12.84
C PHE A 35 24.27 -4.48 -14.30
N ASP A 36 25.07 -5.05 -15.20
CA ASP A 36 24.72 -5.14 -16.62
C ASP A 36 23.73 -6.28 -16.91
N THR A 37 23.59 -7.24 -15.99
CA THR A 37 22.70 -8.40 -16.13
C THR A 37 21.83 -8.62 -14.90
N PHE A 38 20.64 -9.17 -15.12
CA PHE A 38 19.72 -9.52 -14.05
C PHE A 38 20.29 -10.61 -13.14
N ASP A 39 20.96 -11.62 -13.69
CA ASP A 39 21.52 -12.74 -12.92
C ASP A 39 22.59 -12.28 -11.92
N GLU A 40 23.45 -11.34 -12.31
CA GLU A 40 24.44 -10.74 -11.40
C GLU A 40 23.77 -9.92 -10.30
N ALA A 41 22.75 -9.12 -10.65
CA ALA A 41 21.99 -8.34 -9.69
C ALA A 41 21.23 -9.24 -8.69
N ASP A 42 20.60 -10.32 -9.15
CA ASP A 42 19.86 -11.24 -8.28
C ASP A 42 20.81 -12.03 -7.37
N ALA A 43 21.95 -12.50 -7.87
CA ALA A 43 22.97 -13.13 -7.03
C ALA A 43 23.47 -12.18 -5.93
N HIS A 44 23.69 -10.89 -6.27
CA HIS A 44 24.06 -9.89 -5.27
C HIS A 44 22.93 -9.62 -4.26
N ARG A 45 21.68 -9.52 -4.72
CA ARG A 45 20.49 -9.38 -3.87
C ARG A 45 20.40 -10.54 -2.88
N TRP A 46 20.59 -11.79 -3.31
CA TRP A 46 20.55 -12.96 -2.43
C TRP A 46 21.62 -12.93 -1.34
N ALA A 47 22.84 -12.50 -1.66
CA ALA A 47 23.90 -12.35 -0.67
C ALA A 47 23.56 -11.28 0.38
N LEU A 48 23.07 -10.11 -0.06
CA LEU A 48 22.64 -9.04 0.84
C LEU A 48 21.43 -9.44 1.71
N GLU A 49 20.47 -10.19 1.15
CA GLU A 49 19.34 -10.76 1.89
C GLU A 49 19.80 -11.70 2.98
N ALA A 50 20.71 -12.63 2.68
CA ALA A 50 21.23 -13.58 3.66
C ALA A 50 21.90 -12.86 4.84
N ASP A 51 22.71 -11.83 4.54
CA ASP A 51 23.37 -11.00 5.56
C ASP A 51 22.36 -10.18 6.39
N ALA A 52 21.35 -9.57 5.76
CA ALA A 52 20.34 -8.77 6.46
C ALA A 52 19.41 -9.63 7.33
N ARG A 53 19.13 -10.87 6.91
CA ARG A 53 18.34 -11.83 7.70
C ARG A 53 19.08 -12.37 8.91
N ALA A 54 20.41 -12.26 8.93
CA ALA A 54 21.24 -12.75 10.03
C ALA A 54 20.96 -11.97 11.33
N GLY A 55 20.24 -12.59 12.25
CA GLY A 55 19.89 -12.00 13.55
C GLY A 55 18.57 -11.22 13.57
N GLU A 56 17.86 -11.17 12.44
CA GLU A 56 16.53 -10.58 12.40
C GLU A 56 15.43 -11.58 12.77
N ASN A 57 14.30 -11.03 13.21
CA ASN A 57 13.09 -11.80 13.51
C ASN A 57 12.01 -11.45 12.48
N PRO A 58 11.59 -12.37 11.60
CA PRO A 58 10.62 -12.09 10.55
C PRO A 58 9.30 -11.57 11.11
N PHE A 59 8.87 -12.03 12.30
CA PHE A 59 7.64 -11.59 12.96
C PHE A 59 7.70 -10.16 13.53
N ARG A 60 8.84 -9.46 13.38
CA ARG A 60 8.90 -8.02 13.61
C ARG A 60 8.41 -7.23 12.41
N PHE A 61 8.45 -7.80 11.20
CA PHE A 61 8.15 -7.07 9.97
C PHE A 61 6.69 -7.23 9.57
N GLY A 62 6.16 -6.28 8.81
CA GLY A 62 4.84 -6.39 8.22
C GLY A 62 3.74 -6.03 9.20
N GLY A 63 3.27 -6.94 10.06
CA GLY A 63 2.19 -6.70 11.02
C GLY A 63 1.90 -7.88 11.94
N GLY A 64 0.79 -7.82 12.68
CA GLY A 64 0.45 -8.80 13.73
C GLY A 64 -0.15 -10.13 13.27
N ALA A 65 0.05 -10.54 12.03
CA ALA A 65 -0.48 -11.77 11.47
C ALA A 65 0.51 -12.36 10.46
N VAL A 66 0.65 -13.69 10.45
CA VAL A 66 1.66 -14.44 9.67
C VAL A 66 1.64 -14.13 8.17
N PHE A 67 0.46 -13.81 7.63
CA PHE A 67 0.30 -13.51 6.21
C PHE A 67 1.08 -12.27 5.75
N PHE A 68 1.45 -11.36 6.66
CA PHE A 68 2.27 -10.20 6.32
C PHE A 68 3.71 -10.60 6.01
N GLN A 69 4.17 -11.74 6.53
CA GLN A 69 5.54 -12.22 6.40
C GLN A 69 5.66 -13.43 5.47
N SER A 70 4.61 -14.25 5.39
CA SER A 70 4.62 -15.55 4.72
C SER A 70 3.41 -15.73 3.80
N SER A 71 3.59 -16.46 2.70
CA SER A 71 2.50 -17.01 1.89
C SER A 71 1.86 -18.26 2.51
N LEU A 72 2.52 -18.91 3.48
CA LEU A 72 1.96 -20.01 4.24
C LEU A 72 1.00 -19.49 5.33
N ASP A 73 -0.14 -20.15 5.50
CA ASP A 73 -0.99 -19.99 6.67
C ASP A 73 -0.32 -20.52 7.95
N GLY A 74 -0.95 -20.30 9.11
CA GLY A 74 -0.41 -20.73 10.41
C GLY A 74 -0.08 -22.23 10.49
N PRO A 75 -1.02 -23.13 10.17
CA PRO A 75 -0.79 -24.58 10.18
C PRO A 75 0.30 -25.04 9.20
N ARG A 76 0.36 -24.49 7.98
CA ARG A 76 1.41 -24.85 7.01
C ARG A 76 2.77 -24.30 7.41
N LEU A 77 2.83 -23.12 8.00
CA LEU A 77 4.07 -22.60 8.58
C LEU A 77 4.55 -23.49 9.73
N HIS A 78 3.63 -23.98 10.56
CA HIS A 78 3.93 -24.94 11.62
C HIS A 78 4.58 -26.21 11.05
N ASP A 79 3.93 -26.85 10.07
CA ASP A 79 4.46 -28.08 9.44
C ASP A 79 5.79 -27.82 8.72
N TRP A 80 5.92 -26.69 8.02
CA TRP A 80 7.16 -26.27 7.36
C TRP A 80 8.36 -26.21 8.33
N LEU A 81 8.13 -25.70 9.55
CA LEU A 81 9.16 -25.62 10.58
C LEU A 81 9.50 -27.00 11.16
N MET A 82 8.48 -27.85 11.37
CA MET A 82 8.69 -29.21 11.85
C MET A 82 9.50 -30.07 10.87
N ASP A 83 9.38 -29.85 9.55
CA ASP A 83 10.18 -30.54 8.53
C ASP A 83 11.69 -30.27 8.68
N ALA A 84 12.07 -29.14 9.28
CA ALA A 84 13.45 -28.81 9.64
C ALA A 84 13.83 -29.19 11.09
N GLY A 85 12.95 -29.90 11.79
CA GLY A 85 13.14 -30.25 13.21
C GLY A 85 13.09 -29.05 14.15
N ILE A 86 12.39 -27.98 13.77
CA ILE A 86 12.12 -26.81 14.61
C ILE A 86 10.75 -27.01 15.25
N ASP A 87 10.67 -26.96 16.59
CA ASP A 87 9.42 -27.11 17.34
C ASP A 87 8.69 -25.75 17.46
N PRO A 88 7.59 -25.51 16.72
CA PRO A 88 6.84 -24.25 16.73
C PRO A 88 6.05 -24.06 18.05
N PRO A 89 5.56 -22.84 18.34
CA PRO A 89 4.80 -22.61 19.57
C PRO A 89 3.44 -23.32 19.51
N ALA A 90 3.02 -23.92 20.63
CA ALA A 90 1.76 -24.68 20.72
C ALA A 90 0.48 -23.85 20.48
N SER A 91 0.56 -22.51 20.54
CA SER A 91 -0.56 -21.62 20.19
C SER A 91 -0.34 -21.04 18.80
N GLU A 92 -0.83 -21.75 17.78
CA GLU A 92 -0.74 -21.33 16.37
C GLU A 92 -1.46 -20.00 16.10
N LEU A 93 -2.43 -19.63 16.95
CA LEU A 93 -3.39 -18.57 16.69
C LEU A 93 -2.95 -17.17 17.16
N ARG A 94 -1.80 -17.03 17.83
CA ARG A 94 -1.41 -15.76 18.46
C ARG A 94 -0.04 -15.31 17.98
N HIS A 95 -0.03 -14.27 17.14
CA HIS A 95 1.22 -13.74 16.57
C HIS A 95 2.24 -13.23 17.59
N HIS A 96 1.79 -12.71 18.73
CA HIS A 96 2.71 -12.29 19.80
C HIS A 96 3.52 -13.47 20.36
N ASP A 97 2.93 -14.67 20.37
CA ASP A 97 3.59 -15.90 20.81
C ASP A 97 4.66 -16.30 19.79
N TRP A 98 4.37 -16.21 18.49
CA TRP A 98 5.34 -16.45 17.41
C TRP A 98 6.57 -15.54 17.49
N ARG A 99 6.36 -14.23 17.68
CA ARG A 99 7.48 -13.30 17.81
C ARG A 99 8.36 -13.62 19.02
N ALA A 100 7.73 -13.79 20.18
CA ALA A 100 8.46 -14.08 21.42
C ALA A 100 9.19 -15.43 21.36
N TRP A 101 8.56 -16.43 20.73
CA TRP A 101 9.15 -17.73 20.45
C TRP A 101 10.39 -17.62 19.56
N TRP A 102 10.30 -16.90 18.43
CA TRP A 102 11.46 -16.72 17.55
C TRP A 102 12.64 -16.05 18.29
N ASP A 103 12.37 -14.96 19.02
CA ASP A 103 13.39 -14.27 19.83
C ASP A 103 14.04 -15.22 20.87
N ALA A 104 13.27 -16.17 21.41
CA ALA A 104 13.73 -17.12 22.42
C ALA A 104 14.53 -18.31 21.85
N PHE A 105 14.23 -18.78 20.64
CA PHE A 105 14.78 -20.06 20.14
C PHE A 105 15.69 -19.94 18.91
N ALA A 106 15.55 -18.89 18.09
CA ALA A 106 16.26 -18.80 16.81
C ALA A 106 17.80 -18.88 16.94
N HIS A 107 18.35 -18.40 18.07
CA HIS A 107 19.79 -18.46 18.35
C HIS A 107 20.33 -19.87 18.61
N THR A 108 19.45 -20.88 18.78
CA THR A 108 19.80 -22.28 19.00
C THR A 108 19.80 -23.13 17.73
N TRP A 109 19.27 -22.59 16.63
CA TRP A 109 19.14 -23.30 15.37
C TRP A 109 20.46 -23.35 14.61
N SER A 110 20.65 -24.42 13.85
CA SER A 110 21.76 -24.49 12.89
C SER A 110 21.56 -23.45 11.77
N PRO A 111 22.63 -23.08 11.03
CA PRO A 111 22.49 -22.22 9.85
C PRO A 111 21.48 -22.76 8.83
N ASP A 112 21.44 -24.08 8.61
CA ASP A 112 20.52 -24.72 7.67
C ASP A 112 19.06 -24.62 8.15
N GLN A 113 18.82 -24.82 9.45
CA GLN A 113 17.50 -24.65 10.06
C GLN A 113 17.01 -23.21 9.96
N LEU A 114 17.89 -22.24 10.23
CA LEU A 114 17.56 -20.84 10.14
C LEU A 114 17.27 -20.43 8.68
N ALA A 115 18.05 -20.92 7.72
CA ALA A 115 17.80 -20.70 6.30
C ALA A 115 16.47 -21.33 5.84
N HIS A 116 16.15 -22.56 6.27
CA HIS A 116 14.88 -23.22 5.98
C HIS A 116 13.70 -22.45 6.58
N ALA A 117 13.79 -22.01 7.84
CA ALA A 117 12.77 -21.17 8.47
C ALA A 117 12.57 -19.86 7.69
N TRP A 118 13.65 -19.17 7.30
CA TRP A 118 13.58 -17.94 6.51
C TRP A 118 12.98 -18.12 5.11
N ALA A 119 13.05 -19.32 4.53
CA ALA A 119 12.45 -19.60 3.23
C ALA A 119 10.92 -19.57 3.26
N ALA A 120 10.28 -19.75 4.42
CA ALA A 120 8.83 -19.55 4.56
C ALA A 120 8.40 -18.08 4.54
N PHE A 121 9.29 -17.13 4.86
CA PHE A 121 8.96 -15.71 5.00
C PHE A 121 9.24 -14.92 3.71
N ASP A 122 8.59 -15.33 2.63
CA ASP A 122 8.74 -14.81 1.27
C ASP A 122 8.26 -13.35 1.09
N LYS A 123 7.43 -12.83 2.00
CA LYS A 123 6.89 -11.46 1.96
C LYS A 123 7.71 -10.44 2.74
N VAL A 124 8.84 -10.84 3.33
CA VAL A 124 9.78 -9.94 4.03
C VAL A 124 11.09 -9.76 3.23
N PRO A 125 11.07 -9.12 2.05
CA PRO A 125 12.30 -8.73 1.38
C PRO A 125 12.88 -7.45 2.00
N PHE A 126 14.17 -7.46 2.25
CA PHE A 126 15.00 -6.29 2.52
C PHE A 126 15.55 -5.67 1.23
N PHE A 127 15.65 -6.44 0.15
CA PHE A 127 16.19 -5.98 -1.13
C PHE A 127 15.33 -6.42 -2.31
N ASP A 128 15.30 -5.61 -3.36
CA ASP A 128 14.76 -5.98 -4.67
C ASP A 128 15.73 -5.65 -5.80
N VAL A 129 15.47 -6.21 -6.98
CA VAL A 129 16.17 -5.88 -8.23
C VAL A 129 15.17 -5.18 -9.12
N THR A 130 15.55 -4.03 -9.66
CA THR A 130 14.79 -3.34 -10.69
C THR A 130 15.62 -3.14 -11.94
N GLU A 131 15.00 -3.35 -13.10
CA GLU A 131 15.56 -2.88 -14.36
C GLU A 131 15.37 -1.36 -14.43
N ASP A 132 16.47 -0.64 -14.54
CA ASP A 132 16.48 0.79 -14.78
C ASP A 132 16.05 1.01 -16.23
N ASP A 133 14.88 1.64 -16.38
CA ASP A 133 14.48 2.16 -17.67
C ASP A 133 15.43 3.34 -17.99
N PRO A 134 16.16 3.32 -19.13
CA PRO A 134 17.07 4.39 -19.49
C PRO A 134 16.37 5.73 -19.77
N GLY A 135 15.04 5.80 -19.71
CA GLY A 135 14.28 7.04 -19.79
C GLY A 135 14.51 7.97 -18.60
N GLU A 136 14.74 9.26 -18.87
CA GLU A 136 14.73 10.30 -17.82
C GLU A 136 13.38 10.30 -17.11
N PRO A 137 13.33 10.17 -15.77
CA PRO A 137 12.07 10.17 -15.04
C PRO A 137 11.37 11.53 -15.19
N LEU A 138 10.04 11.52 -15.23
CA LEU A 138 9.27 12.75 -15.04
C LEU A 138 9.06 12.99 -13.55
N HIS A 139 8.74 14.22 -13.18
CA HIS A 139 8.48 14.61 -11.81
C HIS A 139 7.07 15.15 -11.66
N LEU A 140 6.27 14.50 -10.81
CA LEU A 140 4.87 14.81 -10.58
C LEU A 140 4.70 15.66 -9.32
N ILE A 141 3.88 16.69 -9.39
CA ILE A 141 3.36 17.35 -8.17
C ILE A 141 2.18 16.54 -7.65
N GLN A 142 2.22 16.20 -6.36
CA GLN A 142 1.08 15.65 -5.64
C GLN A 142 0.63 16.60 -4.52
N GLU A 143 -0.68 16.74 -4.31
CA GLU A 143 -1.23 17.37 -3.12
C GLU A 143 -1.42 16.32 -2.03
N VAL A 144 -0.63 16.42 -0.97
CA VAL A 144 -0.79 15.68 0.28
C VAL A 144 -1.82 16.42 1.12
N ARG A 145 -2.96 15.79 1.37
CA ARG A 145 -4.03 16.38 2.17
C ARG A 145 -3.86 16.00 3.62
N TYR A 146 -4.02 16.98 4.50
CA TYR A 146 -4.18 16.74 5.92
C TYR A 146 -5.67 16.69 6.20
N VAL A 147 -6.14 15.52 6.58
CA VAL A 147 -7.54 15.29 6.88
C VAL A 147 -7.79 15.75 8.31
N ASP A 148 -8.08 17.04 8.50
CA ASP A 148 -8.43 17.63 9.80
C ASP A 148 -9.58 16.83 10.42
N ARG A 149 -9.30 16.04 11.47
CA ARG A 149 -10.25 15.21 12.22
C ARG A 149 -11.39 16.02 12.84
N SER A 150 -11.22 17.33 13.05
CA SER A 150 -12.29 18.20 13.57
C SER A 150 -13.33 18.63 12.54
N SER A 151 -13.00 18.59 11.24
CA SER A 151 -13.98 18.80 10.14
C SER A 151 -14.99 17.65 9.98
N TRP A 152 -14.91 16.64 10.87
CA TRP A 152 -15.66 15.39 10.85
C TRP A 152 -16.80 15.32 11.88
N PHE A 153 -17.12 16.42 12.58
CA PHE A 153 -18.20 16.43 13.58
C PHE A 153 -19.35 17.39 13.18
N PRO A 154 -20.62 17.05 13.49
CA PRO A 154 -21.05 16.14 14.56
C PRO A 154 -21.11 14.68 14.12
N VAL A 155 -20.43 13.82 14.87
CA VAL A 155 -20.59 12.38 14.78
C VAL A 155 -21.87 12.05 15.53
N GLU A 156 -22.97 11.88 14.79
CA GLU A 156 -23.97 10.91 15.21
C GLU A 156 -23.30 9.54 15.07
N THR A 157 -22.76 9.01 16.18
CA THR A 157 -22.51 7.57 16.20
C THR A 157 -23.87 6.88 16.19
N PHE A 158 -23.91 5.61 15.79
CA PHE A 158 -25.10 4.76 15.92
C PHE A 158 -25.66 4.76 17.36
N ASP A 159 -24.86 5.19 18.34
CA ASP A 159 -25.11 5.15 19.78
C ASP A 159 -25.38 6.55 20.39
N GLY A 160 -25.40 7.62 19.59
CA GLY A 160 -25.65 9.00 20.03
C GLY A 160 -24.52 10.01 19.73
N THR A 161 -24.80 11.29 19.98
CA THR A 161 -23.84 12.40 19.84
C THR A 161 -22.98 12.49 21.11
N HIS A 162 -21.68 12.25 20.99
CA HIS A 162 -20.73 12.50 22.08
C HIS A 162 -20.00 13.83 21.84
N ASP A 163 -20.07 14.73 22.83
CA ASP A 163 -19.18 15.89 22.89
C ASP A 163 -17.74 15.37 23.07
N VAL A 164 -16.90 15.57 22.06
CA VAL A 164 -15.49 15.23 22.14
C VAL A 164 -14.82 16.26 23.03
N ASP A 165 -14.19 15.80 24.12
CA ASP A 165 -13.48 16.67 25.06
C ASP A 165 -12.41 17.51 24.31
N PRO A 166 -12.47 18.85 24.35
CA PRO A 166 -11.49 19.72 23.72
C PRO A 166 -10.05 19.54 24.26
N ALA A 167 -9.83 18.82 25.37
CA ALA A 167 -8.49 18.41 25.81
C ALA A 167 -7.80 17.42 24.85
N PHE A 168 -8.53 16.77 23.94
CA PHE A 168 -7.98 15.90 22.89
C PHE A 168 -7.53 16.68 21.64
N VAL A 169 -6.82 17.80 21.81
CA VAL A 169 -6.32 18.65 20.70
C VAL A 169 -5.40 17.89 19.73
N TRP A 170 -4.70 16.85 20.19
CA TRP A 170 -3.91 15.98 19.32
C TRP A 170 -4.77 15.10 18.39
N ALA A 171 -6.04 14.86 18.75
CA ALA A 171 -7.01 14.24 17.85
C ALA A 171 -7.68 15.23 16.89
N ILE A 172 -7.37 16.54 16.97
CA ILE A 172 -7.87 17.58 16.05
C ILE A 172 -6.87 17.85 14.92
N LEU A 173 -5.57 17.63 15.14
CA LEU A 173 -4.60 17.70 14.06
C LEU A 173 -4.88 16.56 13.08
N GLY A 174 -5.25 16.92 11.85
CA GLY A 174 -5.51 15.94 10.81
C GLY A 174 -4.28 15.09 10.53
N GLU A 175 -4.46 13.78 10.47
CA GLU A 175 -3.44 12.91 9.92
C GLU A 175 -3.35 13.21 8.42
N ALA A 176 -2.13 13.40 7.93
CA ALA A 176 -1.88 13.32 6.50
C ALA A 176 -2.28 11.92 6.03
N ASP A 177 -2.71 11.80 4.78
CA ASP A 177 -2.80 10.47 4.20
C ASP A 177 -1.43 9.80 4.36
N PRO A 178 -1.36 8.59 4.95
CA PRO A 178 -0.09 7.94 5.29
C PRO A 178 0.72 7.57 4.05
N GLU A 179 0.08 7.60 2.89
CA GLU A 179 0.71 7.30 1.62
C GLU A 179 0.11 8.15 0.49
N GLY A 180 0.98 8.67 -0.38
CA GLY A 180 0.61 9.29 -1.64
C GLY A 180 -0.10 10.64 -1.52
N GLY A 181 -0.79 11.03 -2.59
CA GLY A 181 -1.53 12.27 -2.67
C GLY A 181 -2.33 12.38 -3.97
N TYR A 182 -2.92 13.54 -4.21
CA TYR A 182 -3.65 13.78 -5.45
C TYR A 182 -2.69 14.22 -6.55
N PRO A 183 -2.58 13.53 -7.70
CA PRO A 183 -1.72 13.98 -8.79
C PRO A 183 -2.25 15.29 -9.40
N LEU A 184 -1.35 16.24 -9.68
CA LEU A 184 -1.70 17.51 -10.34
C LEU A 184 -1.14 17.59 -11.76
N ARG A 185 0.20 17.63 -11.87
CA ARG A 185 0.91 17.92 -13.11
C ARG A 185 2.29 17.30 -13.07
N ALA A 186 2.76 16.80 -14.22
CA ALA A 186 4.10 16.29 -14.40
C ALA A 186 5.01 17.33 -15.06
N TYR A 187 6.30 17.24 -14.74
CA TYR A 187 7.36 18.11 -15.21
C TYR A 187 8.53 17.26 -15.69
N ARG A 188 9.27 17.74 -16.68
CA ARG A 188 10.45 17.01 -17.18
C ARG A 188 11.68 17.15 -16.32
N THR A 189 11.73 18.19 -15.48
CA THR A 189 12.93 18.48 -14.70
C THR A 189 12.60 18.62 -13.22
N ALA A 190 13.50 18.11 -12.38
CA ALA A 190 13.41 18.23 -10.92
C ALA A 190 13.36 19.70 -10.48
N ARG A 191 14.04 20.58 -11.22
CA ARG A 191 14.04 22.03 -10.96
C ARG A 191 12.66 22.64 -11.18
N ALA A 192 12.00 22.32 -12.29
CA ALA A 192 10.70 22.89 -12.62
C ALA A 192 9.61 22.44 -11.63
N VAL A 193 9.57 21.15 -11.29
CA VAL A 193 8.61 20.64 -10.30
C VAL A 193 8.82 21.29 -8.92
N SER A 194 10.07 21.50 -8.51
CA SER A 194 10.39 22.07 -7.19
C SER A 194 9.94 23.52 -7.10
N ALA A 195 10.24 24.33 -8.13
CA ALA A 195 9.79 25.72 -8.20
C ALA A 195 8.25 25.83 -8.18
N ALA A 196 7.55 24.94 -8.88
CA ALA A 196 6.10 24.90 -8.87
C ALA A 196 5.51 24.43 -7.52
N CYS A 197 6.14 23.46 -6.85
CA CYS A 197 5.78 23.08 -5.47
C CYS A 197 5.96 24.24 -4.48
N GLU A 198 7.10 24.94 -4.53
CA GLU A 198 7.37 26.12 -3.70
C GLU A 198 6.32 27.21 -3.92
N GLU A 199 5.96 27.48 -5.17
CA GLU A 199 4.92 28.44 -5.52
C GLU A 199 3.55 28.06 -4.94
N LEU A 200 3.11 26.80 -5.13
CA LEU A 200 1.82 26.32 -4.66
C LEU A 200 1.73 26.27 -3.12
N ASN A 201 2.85 25.96 -2.46
CA ASN A 201 2.95 25.98 -1.01
C ASN A 201 3.00 27.42 -0.45
N GLY A 202 3.67 28.35 -1.15
CA GLY A 202 3.79 29.75 -0.76
C GLY A 202 2.56 30.62 -1.08
N ASN A 203 1.69 30.19 -2.01
CA ASN A 203 0.54 30.96 -2.43
C ASN A 203 -0.77 30.14 -2.45
N PRO A 204 -1.55 30.16 -1.35
CA PRO A 204 -2.83 29.47 -1.26
C PRO A 204 -3.86 29.87 -2.34
N GLN A 205 -3.74 31.05 -2.95
CA GLN A 205 -4.67 31.51 -3.99
C GLN A 205 -4.42 30.87 -5.35
N ARG A 206 -3.21 30.32 -5.59
CA ARG A 206 -2.87 29.62 -6.84
C ARG A 206 -3.24 28.14 -6.84
N ARG A 207 -3.79 27.64 -5.73
CA ARG A 207 -4.26 26.26 -5.62
C ARG A 207 -5.44 26.02 -6.58
N PRO A 208 -5.43 24.98 -7.43
CA PRO A 208 -6.48 24.75 -8.41
C PRO A 208 -7.89 24.74 -7.82
N GLU A 209 -8.85 25.39 -8.47
CA GLU A 209 -10.21 25.56 -7.92
C GLU A 209 -11.00 24.24 -7.79
N TYR A 210 -10.66 23.18 -8.54
CA TYR A 210 -11.32 21.86 -8.40
C TYR A 210 -11.05 21.20 -7.04
N LEU A 211 -10.05 21.69 -6.30
CA LEU A 211 -9.81 21.35 -4.88
C LEU A 211 -10.94 21.85 -3.95
N THR A 212 -11.89 22.61 -4.48
CA THR A 212 -13.11 23.08 -3.80
C THR A 212 -14.36 22.25 -4.09
N GLN A 213 -14.27 21.14 -4.84
CA GLN A 213 -15.43 20.28 -5.18
C GLN A 213 -16.20 19.73 -3.97
N PHE A 214 -15.59 19.71 -2.78
CA PHE A 214 -16.33 19.66 -1.52
C PHE A 214 -16.99 21.02 -1.18
N ARG A 215 -17.80 21.56 -2.10
CA ARG A 215 -18.55 22.82 -1.90
C ARG A 215 -19.53 22.71 -0.73
N TRP A 216 -19.97 21.50 -0.37
CA TRP A 216 -20.82 21.27 0.80
C TRP A 216 -20.12 21.49 2.15
N LEU A 217 -18.78 21.54 2.18
CA LEU A 217 -18.02 21.97 3.37
C LEU A 217 -17.87 23.51 3.45
N ARG A 218 -18.44 24.29 2.51
CA ARG A 218 -18.46 25.77 2.58
C ARG A 218 -19.63 26.34 3.39
N THR A 219 -20.58 25.51 3.84
CA THR A 219 -21.81 25.99 4.49
C THR A 219 -21.69 26.18 6.00
N SER A 220 -20.65 25.63 6.65
CA SER A 220 -20.32 26.01 8.03
C SER A 220 -19.45 27.27 7.99
N ALA A 221 -19.86 28.28 8.76
CA ALA A 221 -19.25 29.61 8.79
C ALA A 221 -17.71 29.53 8.80
N ARG A 222 -17.09 30.17 7.79
CA ARG A 222 -15.64 30.38 7.72
C ARG A 222 -15.16 30.91 9.07
N ARG A 223 -14.51 30.08 9.90
CA ARG A 223 -13.56 30.60 10.87
C ARG A 223 -12.36 31.10 10.04
N PRO A 224 -12.08 32.42 10.01
CA PRO A 224 -10.88 32.93 9.37
C PRO A 224 -9.68 32.30 10.09
N GLY A 225 -8.92 31.44 9.40
CA GLY A 225 -7.73 30.78 9.96
C GLY A 225 -7.67 29.26 9.81
N PHE A 226 -8.78 28.56 9.59
CA PHE A 226 -8.80 27.10 9.39
C PHE A 226 -8.96 26.73 7.90
N GLY A 227 -8.06 27.28 7.07
CA GLY A 227 -7.96 26.92 5.66
C GLY A 227 -7.37 25.52 5.53
N ARG A 228 -8.02 24.66 4.74
CA ARG A 228 -7.58 23.29 4.41
C ARG A 228 -6.05 23.25 4.21
N SER A 229 -5.37 22.60 5.15
CA SER A 229 -3.96 22.29 5.08
C SER A 229 -3.79 21.16 4.07
N GLY A 230 -3.29 21.50 2.90
CA GLY A 230 -2.67 20.58 1.96
C GLY A 230 -1.27 21.11 1.69
N MET A 231 -0.31 20.22 1.53
CA MET A 231 1.05 20.52 1.07
C MET A 231 1.24 19.90 -0.31
N PHE A 232 2.03 20.55 -1.15
CA PHE A 232 2.42 20.02 -2.45
C PHE A 232 3.82 19.45 -2.37
N GLU A 233 3.99 18.23 -2.86
CA GLU A 233 5.25 17.50 -2.90
C GLU A 233 5.60 17.11 -4.33
N ALA A 234 6.89 17.07 -4.64
CA ALA A 234 7.41 16.59 -5.91
C ALA A 234 7.84 15.12 -5.79
N VAL A 235 7.32 14.26 -6.66
CA VAL A 235 7.62 12.83 -6.68
C VAL A 235 8.15 12.44 -8.06
N SER A 236 9.26 11.71 -8.12
CA SER A 236 9.79 11.17 -9.38
C SER A 236 8.96 9.96 -9.81
N VAL A 237 8.54 9.94 -11.08
CA VAL A 237 7.70 8.89 -11.66
C VAL A 237 8.38 8.35 -12.92
N PRO A 238 8.63 7.05 -13.01
CA PRO A 238 9.22 6.46 -14.20
C PRO A 238 8.29 6.60 -15.40
N GLY A 239 8.84 6.75 -16.59
CA GLY A 239 8.07 6.78 -17.83
C GLY A 239 8.78 7.50 -18.96
N ALA A 240 8.52 7.06 -20.19
CA ALA A 240 9.04 7.70 -21.40
C ALA A 240 7.93 8.52 -22.06
N VAL A 241 7.96 9.84 -21.83
CA VAL A 241 7.06 10.80 -22.48
C VAL A 241 7.89 11.70 -23.40
N PRO A 242 7.69 11.67 -24.74
CA PRO A 242 8.43 12.53 -25.68
C PRO A 242 8.37 14.00 -25.28
N ALA A 243 9.47 14.73 -25.50
CA ALA A 243 9.60 16.15 -25.12
C ALA A 243 8.42 17.04 -25.57
N ARG A 244 7.83 16.75 -26.73
CA ARG A 244 6.75 17.56 -27.32
C ARG A 244 5.34 17.18 -26.85
N SER A 245 5.18 16.14 -26.04
CA SER A 245 3.87 15.73 -25.54
C SER A 245 3.46 16.61 -24.36
N GLY A 246 2.42 17.43 -24.53
CA GLY A 246 1.83 18.23 -23.44
C GLY A 246 0.87 17.44 -22.54
N THR A 247 0.75 16.13 -22.74
CA THR A 247 -0.14 15.24 -22.00
C THR A 247 0.52 13.87 -21.87
N ALA A 248 0.33 13.25 -20.71
CA ALA A 248 0.65 11.85 -20.46
C ALA A 248 -0.49 11.16 -19.72
N TYR A 249 -0.39 9.84 -19.62
CA TYR A 249 -1.33 8.98 -18.90
C TYR A 249 -0.59 8.35 -17.72
N LEU A 250 -0.97 8.74 -16.51
CA LEU A 250 -0.41 8.25 -15.26
C LEU A 250 -1.18 7.00 -14.82
N VAL A 251 -0.47 5.88 -14.72
CA VAL A 251 -0.93 4.74 -13.91
C VAL A 251 -0.58 5.03 -12.47
N GLN A 252 -1.56 4.90 -11.58
CA GLN A 252 -1.40 5.13 -10.15
C GLN A 252 -2.16 4.09 -9.33
N ARG A 253 -1.66 3.79 -8.13
CA ARG A 253 -2.30 2.90 -7.17
C ARG A 253 -3.08 3.71 -6.13
N ARG A 254 -4.17 3.17 -5.60
CA ARG A 254 -4.81 3.70 -4.39
C ARG A 254 -3.84 3.65 -3.21
N ALA A 255 -3.71 4.75 -2.46
CA ALA A 255 -2.91 4.80 -1.24
C ALA A 255 -3.40 3.78 -0.20
N PHE A 256 -2.50 3.24 0.62
CA PHE A 256 -2.84 2.38 1.75
C PHE A 256 -2.66 3.07 3.09
N GLY A 257 -3.60 2.79 4.01
CA GLY A 257 -3.53 3.19 5.41
C GLY A 257 -2.59 2.30 6.23
N GLU A 258 -2.35 2.66 7.49
CA GLU A 258 -1.52 1.89 8.43
C GLU A 258 -1.97 0.44 8.61
N SER A 259 -3.26 0.18 8.39
CA SER A 259 -3.87 -1.15 8.48
C SER A 259 -3.72 -2.00 7.21
N GLY A 260 -3.12 -1.44 6.15
CA GLY A 260 -2.93 -2.07 4.84
C GLY A 260 -4.15 -2.00 3.91
N HIS A 261 -5.26 -1.39 4.36
CA HIS A 261 -6.43 -1.14 3.51
C HIS A 261 -6.20 0.08 2.62
N VAL A 262 -6.91 0.17 1.50
CA VAL A 262 -7.06 1.42 0.74
C VAL A 262 -7.46 2.55 1.68
N CYS A 263 -6.73 3.67 1.61
CA CYS A 263 -7.03 4.90 2.34
C CYS A 263 -8.47 5.31 2.08
N HIS A 264 -9.32 5.09 3.09
CA HIS A 264 -10.71 5.49 3.08
C HIS A 264 -10.95 6.44 4.26
N GLY A 265 -11.85 7.41 4.07
CA GLY A 265 -12.41 8.19 5.16
C GLY A 265 -13.15 7.30 6.15
N ARG A 266 -13.51 7.85 7.31
CA ARG A 266 -14.25 7.13 8.38
C ARG A 266 -15.56 6.47 7.90
N ASN A 267 -16.18 6.98 6.84
CA ASN A 267 -17.40 6.41 6.25
C ASN A 267 -17.15 5.38 5.14
N GLY A 268 -15.91 4.89 5.00
CA GLY A 268 -15.51 3.94 3.96
C GLY A 268 -15.41 4.55 2.56
N ARG A 269 -15.51 5.89 2.41
CA ARG A 269 -15.34 6.54 1.11
C ARG A 269 -13.86 6.70 0.79
N ASP A 270 -13.51 6.48 -0.46
CA ASP A 270 -12.19 6.76 -1.02
C ASP A 270 -11.70 8.17 -0.65
N THR A 271 -10.50 8.25 -0.07
CA THR A 271 -9.82 9.52 0.23
C THR A 271 -9.37 10.25 -1.02
N GLY A 272 -9.31 9.57 -2.17
CA GLY A 272 -8.79 10.04 -3.45
C GLY A 272 -7.26 10.09 -3.51
N SER A 273 -6.56 9.69 -2.45
CA SER A 273 -5.10 9.69 -2.41
C SER A 273 -4.53 8.51 -3.17
N ARG A 274 -3.45 8.80 -3.93
CA ARG A 274 -2.87 7.90 -4.92
C ARG A 274 -1.35 7.90 -4.88
N VAL A 275 -0.77 6.77 -5.23
CA VAL A 275 0.67 6.57 -5.38
C VAL A 275 0.98 6.49 -6.86
N PRO A 276 1.77 7.41 -7.44
CA PRO A 276 2.15 7.37 -8.83
C PRO A 276 2.96 6.10 -9.11
N VAL A 277 2.64 5.39 -10.18
CA VAL A 277 3.37 4.17 -10.57
C VAL A 277 4.22 4.43 -11.80
N ARG A 278 3.60 4.87 -12.91
CA ARG A 278 4.30 5.04 -14.19
C ARG A 278 3.55 5.96 -15.14
N LEU A 279 4.28 6.73 -15.95
CA LEU A 279 3.73 7.59 -17.00
C LEU A 279 3.89 6.96 -18.39
N PHE A 280 2.85 7.14 -19.21
CA PHE A 280 2.78 6.66 -20.57
C PHE A 280 2.39 7.79 -21.53
N THR A 281 2.89 7.71 -22.75
CA THR A 281 2.47 8.63 -23.83
C THR A 281 1.11 8.23 -24.41
N ASP A 282 0.81 6.94 -24.38
CA ASP A 282 -0.40 6.36 -24.98
C ASP A 282 -1.34 5.81 -23.91
N SER A 283 -2.65 6.05 -24.09
CA SER A 283 -3.66 5.63 -23.14
C SER A 283 -3.87 4.11 -23.14
N ALA A 284 -3.76 3.45 -24.30
CA ALA A 284 -3.97 2.01 -24.39
C ALA A 284 -2.83 1.26 -23.70
N ALA A 285 -1.59 1.72 -23.85
CA ALA A 285 -0.44 1.21 -23.12
C ALA A 285 -0.58 1.39 -21.60
N ALA A 286 -1.05 2.56 -21.15
CA ALA A 286 -1.31 2.81 -19.72
C ALA A 286 -2.39 1.86 -19.16
N VAL A 287 -3.46 1.63 -19.93
CA VAL A 287 -4.54 0.71 -19.56
C VAL A 287 -4.04 -0.73 -19.50
N ALA A 288 -3.29 -1.19 -20.50
CA ALA A 288 -2.71 -2.53 -20.50
C ALA A 288 -1.81 -2.75 -19.29
N HIS A 289 -0.98 -1.76 -18.94
CA HIS A 289 -0.12 -1.84 -17.75
C HIS A 289 -0.92 -1.81 -16.44
N ARG A 290 -1.98 -0.98 -16.34
CA ARG A 290 -2.91 -1.03 -15.19
C ARG A 290 -3.50 -2.43 -15.03
N ASP A 291 -3.96 -3.03 -16.11
CA ASP A 291 -4.63 -4.34 -16.08
C ASP A 291 -3.65 -5.45 -15.70
N GLU A 292 -2.41 -5.41 -16.20
CA GLU A 292 -1.31 -6.27 -15.77
C GLU A 292 -1.05 -6.15 -14.26
N LEU A 293 -0.98 -4.92 -13.73
CA LEU A 293 -0.78 -4.67 -12.29
C LEU A 293 -1.95 -5.18 -11.45
N ILE A 294 -3.19 -5.03 -11.92
CA ILE A 294 -4.38 -5.57 -11.25
C ILE A 294 -4.33 -7.09 -11.23
N ALA A 295 -4.02 -7.74 -12.36
CA ALA A 295 -3.90 -9.19 -12.44
C ALA A 295 -2.80 -9.73 -11.51
N ARG A 296 -1.64 -9.07 -11.48
CA ARG A 296 -0.55 -9.42 -10.57
C ARG A 296 -0.91 -9.20 -9.10
N ALA A 297 -1.62 -8.11 -8.78
CA ALA A 297 -2.08 -7.89 -7.41
C ALA A 297 -3.10 -8.96 -7.00
N ALA A 298 -4.02 -9.31 -7.91
CA ALA A 298 -5.02 -10.33 -7.66
C ALA A 298 -4.43 -11.71 -7.39
N SER A 299 -3.28 -12.05 -7.99
CA SER A 299 -2.62 -13.33 -7.77
C SER A 299 -1.88 -13.44 -6.43
N VAL A 300 -1.48 -12.32 -5.80
CA VAL A 300 -0.67 -12.34 -4.56
C VAL A 300 -1.31 -11.67 -3.35
N MET A 301 -2.40 -10.92 -3.53
CA MET A 301 -3.05 -10.15 -2.48
C MET A 301 -4.45 -10.67 -2.16
N ASN A 302 -4.80 -10.63 -0.88
CA ASN A 302 -6.16 -10.85 -0.38
C ASN A 302 -7.03 -9.59 -0.66
N PRO A 303 -8.12 -9.69 -1.44
CA PRO A 303 -8.96 -8.54 -1.76
C PRO A 303 -9.61 -7.92 -0.50
N PHE A 304 -9.87 -8.72 0.55
CA PHE A 304 -10.45 -8.25 1.81
C PHE A 304 -9.42 -7.66 2.78
N GLN A 305 -8.12 -7.84 2.51
CA GLN A 305 -7.05 -7.07 3.15
C GLN A 305 -6.88 -5.69 2.51
N VAL A 306 -7.26 -5.54 1.24
CA VAL A 306 -7.17 -4.27 0.50
C VAL A 306 -8.44 -3.44 0.67
N TYR A 307 -9.60 -4.10 0.62
CA TYR A 307 -10.91 -3.46 0.65
C TYR A 307 -11.74 -3.92 1.84
N THR A 308 -12.56 -3.00 2.33
CA THR A 308 -13.61 -3.35 3.28
C THR A 308 -14.89 -3.73 2.53
N PRO A 309 -15.73 -4.66 3.04
CA PRO A 309 -17.00 -5.02 2.40
C PRO A 309 -17.87 -3.81 1.99
N PRO A 310 -18.00 -2.73 2.79
CA PRO A 310 -18.71 -1.52 2.36
C PRO A 310 -18.18 -0.85 1.10
N MET A 311 -16.89 -1.03 0.76
CA MET A 311 -16.28 -0.45 -0.44
C MET A 311 -16.73 -1.13 -1.75
N SER A 312 -17.32 -2.33 -1.68
CA SER A 312 -17.96 -2.96 -2.83
C SER A 312 -19.12 -2.12 -3.41
N GLY A 313 -19.67 -1.20 -2.61
CA GLY A 313 -20.90 -0.47 -2.95
C GLY A 313 -22.17 -1.34 -2.87
N LEU A 314 -22.05 -2.59 -2.41
CA LEU A 314 -23.16 -3.50 -2.19
C LEU A 314 -23.76 -3.31 -0.78
N THR A 315 -25.05 -3.60 -0.65
CA THR A 315 -25.66 -3.79 0.68
C THR A 315 -25.11 -5.06 1.32
N GLU A 316 -25.21 -5.20 2.65
CA GLU A 316 -24.76 -6.41 3.35
C GLU A 316 -25.37 -7.69 2.79
N GLN A 317 -26.68 -7.69 2.54
CA GLN A 317 -27.36 -8.82 1.92
C GLN A 317 -26.80 -9.14 0.52
N ASN A 318 -26.56 -8.14 -0.33
CA ASN A 318 -26.07 -8.36 -1.69
C ASN A 318 -24.60 -8.79 -1.70
N PHE A 319 -23.79 -8.27 -0.79
CA PHE A 319 -22.41 -8.68 -0.62
C PHE A 319 -22.33 -10.14 -0.20
N LEU A 320 -23.09 -10.55 0.83
CA LEU A 320 -23.14 -11.95 1.27
C LEU A 320 -23.64 -12.89 0.15
N ALA A 321 -24.63 -12.47 -0.63
CA ALA A 321 -25.10 -13.24 -1.78
C ALA A 321 -24.03 -13.38 -2.87
N ALA A 322 -23.26 -12.31 -3.13
CA ALA A 322 -22.20 -12.32 -4.13
C ALA A 322 -21.02 -13.21 -3.69
N VAL A 323 -20.61 -13.16 -2.42
CA VAL A 323 -19.62 -14.07 -1.86
C VAL A 323 -20.12 -15.51 -1.89
N ALA A 324 -21.40 -15.76 -1.57
CA ALA A 324 -21.96 -17.12 -1.61
C ALA A 324 -21.90 -17.73 -3.03
N ALA A 325 -22.07 -16.91 -4.07
CA ALA A 325 -21.88 -17.33 -5.46
C ALA A 325 -20.42 -17.73 -5.77
N LEU A 326 -19.49 -17.27 -4.92
CA LEU A 326 -18.11 -17.76 -4.69
C LEU A 326 -17.98 -19.26 -4.90
N SER A 327 -18.88 -20.01 -4.26
CA SER A 327 -18.71 -21.45 -4.00
C SER A 327 -17.37 -21.76 -3.30
N ALA A 328 -16.83 -20.81 -2.54
CA ALA A 328 -15.61 -20.96 -1.78
C ALA A 328 -15.83 -21.84 -0.52
N PRO A 329 -14.76 -22.44 0.04
CA PRO A 329 -14.87 -23.34 1.19
C PRO A 329 -15.63 -22.71 2.38
N LEU A 330 -16.57 -23.48 2.96
CA LEU A 330 -17.38 -23.10 4.11
C LEU A 330 -16.64 -23.39 5.43
N PRO A 331 -16.87 -22.62 6.53
CA PRO A 331 -17.82 -21.52 6.71
C PRO A 331 -17.21 -20.12 6.45
N TRP A 332 -17.95 -19.26 5.74
CA TRP A 332 -17.59 -17.85 5.54
C TRP A 332 -18.21 -16.92 6.59
N PRO A 333 -17.70 -15.70 6.78
CA PRO A 333 -18.22 -14.73 7.75
C PRO A 333 -19.66 -14.32 7.46
N THR A 334 -20.47 -14.13 8.50
CA THR A 334 -21.91 -13.79 8.36
C THR A 334 -22.21 -12.30 8.52
N GLY A 335 -21.21 -11.45 8.73
CA GLY A 335 -21.39 -10.01 8.91
C GLY A 335 -20.24 -9.19 8.32
N PHE A 336 -20.26 -7.87 8.48
CA PHE A 336 -19.28 -6.95 7.86
C PHE A 336 -17.97 -6.74 8.64
N ARG A 337 -17.65 -7.64 9.58
CA ARG A 337 -16.40 -7.53 10.34
C ARG A 337 -15.23 -7.87 9.43
N LEU A 338 -14.49 -6.83 9.07
CA LEU A 338 -13.35 -6.89 8.15
C LEU A 338 -12.33 -7.97 8.51
N ALA A 339 -11.98 -8.10 9.79
CA ALA A 339 -11.03 -9.10 10.25
C ALA A 339 -11.47 -10.52 9.89
N GLU A 340 -12.77 -10.83 10.01
CA GLU A 340 -13.32 -12.15 9.70
C GLU A 340 -13.21 -12.45 8.20
N TRP A 341 -13.47 -11.47 7.32
CA TRP A 341 -13.33 -11.61 5.86
C TRP A 341 -11.91 -11.84 5.41
N ARG A 342 -10.98 -11.08 5.99
CA ARG A 342 -9.56 -11.26 5.72
C ARG A 342 -9.12 -12.67 6.14
N GLU A 343 -9.37 -13.03 7.39
CA GLU A 343 -8.97 -14.33 7.95
C GLU A 343 -9.55 -15.49 7.14
N TRP A 344 -10.83 -15.40 6.77
CA TRP A 344 -11.49 -16.40 5.94
C TRP A 344 -10.81 -16.55 4.58
N TRP A 345 -10.55 -15.45 3.86
CA TRP A 345 -9.91 -15.54 2.55
C TRP A 345 -8.49 -16.07 2.64
N ASP A 346 -7.73 -15.66 3.66
CA ASP A 346 -6.37 -16.17 3.88
C ASP A 346 -6.36 -17.69 4.09
N LEU A 347 -7.39 -18.23 4.77
CA LEU A 347 -7.54 -19.67 5.00
C LEU A 347 -7.94 -20.46 3.75
N CYS A 348 -8.69 -19.86 2.81
CA CYS A 348 -9.28 -20.61 1.69
C CYS A 348 -8.69 -20.29 0.31
N GLN A 349 -7.90 -19.23 0.15
CA GLN A 349 -7.44 -18.76 -1.17
C GLN A 349 -6.66 -19.79 -1.99
N ASP A 350 -5.99 -20.75 -1.35
CA ASP A 350 -5.24 -21.81 -2.05
C ASP A 350 -6.14 -22.92 -2.59
N GLU A 351 -7.36 -23.02 -2.05
CA GLU A 351 -8.40 -23.91 -2.57
C GLU A 351 -9.30 -23.19 -3.59
N THR A 352 -9.16 -21.86 -3.73
CA THR A 352 -9.92 -21.09 -4.73
C THR A 352 -9.34 -21.25 -6.12
N THR A 353 -10.21 -21.42 -7.12
CA THR A 353 -9.80 -21.36 -8.52
C THR A 353 -9.47 -19.93 -8.94
N ASP A 354 -8.75 -19.78 -10.05
CA ASP A 354 -8.46 -18.46 -10.64
C ASP A 354 -9.76 -17.69 -10.93
N ASP A 355 -10.81 -18.36 -11.41
CA ASP A 355 -12.14 -17.76 -11.64
C ASP A 355 -12.78 -17.23 -10.33
N GLN A 356 -12.65 -17.97 -9.23
CA GLN A 356 -13.17 -17.54 -7.92
C GLN A 356 -12.39 -16.35 -7.37
N ARG A 357 -11.07 -16.35 -7.56
CA ARG A 357 -10.18 -15.25 -7.20
C ARG A 357 -10.50 -14.00 -8.00
N GLU A 358 -10.66 -14.12 -9.32
CA GLU A 358 -11.10 -13.04 -10.18
C GLU A 358 -12.47 -12.49 -9.74
N ALA A 359 -13.44 -13.37 -9.46
CA ALA A 359 -14.76 -12.98 -9.03
C ALA A 359 -14.76 -12.29 -7.65
N ALA A 360 -13.88 -12.69 -6.73
CA ALA A 360 -13.72 -12.01 -5.43
C ALA A 360 -13.17 -10.58 -5.61
N TRP A 361 -12.22 -10.39 -6.52
CA TRP A 361 -11.73 -9.05 -6.89
C TRP A 361 -12.79 -8.23 -7.62
N ALA A 362 -13.62 -8.87 -8.44
CA ALA A 362 -14.72 -8.20 -9.15
C ALA A 362 -15.77 -7.58 -8.21
N LEU A 363 -15.89 -8.08 -6.98
CA LEU A 363 -16.72 -7.44 -5.94
C LEU A 363 -16.32 -5.98 -5.67
N PHE A 364 -15.07 -5.62 -5.95
CA PHE A 364 -14.50 -4.29 -5.73
C PHE A 364 -14.19 -3.55 -7.03
N ALA A 365 -14.71 -3.99 -8.18
CA ALA A 365 -14.43 -3.39 -9.49
C ALA A 365 -14.82 -1.90 -9.58
N GLY A 366 -15.78 -1.43 -8.76
CA GLY A 366 -16.14 -0.01 -8.64
C GLY A 366 -15.05 0.86 -8.00
N GLN A 367 -14.05 0.26 -7.37
CA GLN A 367 -12.93 0.93 -6.72
C GLN A 367 -11.61 0.24 -7.09
N PRO A 368 -11.19 0.26 -8.38
CA PRO A 368 -10.04 -0.52 -8.83
C PRO A 368 -8.75 -0.09 -8.12
N LEU A 369 -7.88 -1.05 -7.81
CA LEU A 369 -6.65 -0.81 -7.04
C LEU A 369 -5.69 0.12 -7.78
N PHE A 370 -5.63 -0.05 -9.10
CA PHE A 370 -4.88 0.80 -10.01
C PHE A 370 -5.84 1.52 -10.96
N GLU A 371 -5.51 2.75 -11.30
CA GLU A 371 -6.28 3.58 -12.21
C GLU A 371 -5.35 4.31 -13.18
N VAL A 372 -5.93 4.72 -14.32
CA VAL A 372 -5.25 5.57 -15.29
C VAL A 372 -5.89 6.95 -15.23
N CYS A 373 -5.08 7.98 -15.00
CA CYS A 373 -5.52 9.36 -15.12
C CYS A 373 -4.68 10.13 -16.15
N ARG A 374 -5.33 11.03 -16.89
CA ARG A 374 -4.64 11.96 -17.78
C ARG A 374 -3.99 13.06 -16.95
N VAL A 375 -2.70 13.32 -17.19
CA VAL A 375 -1.96 14.43 -16.55
C VAL A 375 -1.34 15.34 -17.60
N GLU A 376 -1.28 16.63 -17.30
CA GLU A 376 -0.54 17.59 -18.11
C GLU A 376 0.96 17.42 -17.88
N VAL A 377 1.75 17.61 -18.94
CA VAL A 377 3.21 17.59 -18.88
C VAL A 377 3.72 18.96 -19.27
N SER A 378 4.57 19.54 -18.42
CA SER A 378 5.18 20.85 -18.62
C SER A 378 6.70 20.73 -18.71
N ASP A 379 7.31 21.55 -19.57
CA ASP A 379 8.77 21.65 -19.68
C ASP A 379 9.37 22.57 -18.59
N GLY A 380 8.54 23.33 -17.88
CA GLY A 380 8.94 24.35 -16.90
C GLY A 380 8.37 25.72 -17.21
#